data_AF-A0A1V9FQF6-F1
#
_entry.id   AF-A0A1V9FQF6-F1
#
_cell.length_a   1.000
_cell.length_b   1.000
_cell.length_c   1.000
_cell.angle_alpha   90.00
_cell.angle_beta   90.00
_cell.angle_gamma   90.00
#
_symmetry.space_group_name_H-M   'P 1'
#
loop_
_entity.id
_entity.type
_entity.pdbx_description
1 polymer ?
#
loop_
_entity_poly.entity_id
_entity_poly.type
_entity_poly.pdbx_seq_one_letter_code
_entity_poly.pdbx_strand_id
1 'polypeptide(L)' 'MRNVIFAINTTLDGFCDHTKFNPDEETMAYFTQLTRDADTFVYGRKTYQLMVPYWPDVLKDHTGIVLRYLKQ' A
#
# COMPACT_ATOMS: atom_id res chain seq x y z
N MET A 1 -18.28 15.42 6.94
CA MET A 1 -17.24 15.51 5.90
C MET A 1 -16.27 14.36 6.12
N ARG A 2 -15.77 13.69 5.07
CA ARG A 2 -14.75 12.64 5.21
C ARG A 2 -13.35 13.27 5.21
N ASN A 3 -12.41 12.66 5.94
CA ASN A 3 -11.02 13.10 5.95
C ASN A 3 -10.31 12.63 4.67
N VAL A 4 -9.40 13.46 4.16
CA VAL A 4 -8.49 13.09 3.06
C VAL A 4 -7.11 12.92 3.66
N ILE A 5 -6.54 11.73 3.51
CA ILE A 5 -5.21 11.39 4.03
C ILE A 5 -4.27 11.20 2.83
N PHE A 6 -3.16 11.91 2.83
CA PHE A 6 -2.07 11.71 1.88
C PHE A 6 -0.92 11.00 2.59
N ALA A 7 -0.52 9.83 2.08
CA ALA A 7 0.57 9.05 2.62
C ALA A 7 1.46 8.54 1.47
N ILE A 8 2.75 8.85 1.55
CA ILE A 8 3.77 8.41 0.60
C ILE A 8 5.12 8.35 1.30
N ASN A 9 5.93 7.34 0.98
CA ASN A 9 7.31 7.26 1.43
C ASN A 9 8.20 8.09 0.50
N THR A 10 9.17 8.79 1.07
CA THR A 10 10.16 9.57 0.33
C THR A 10 11.56 9.22 0.80
N THR A 11 12.54 9.34 -0.08
CA THR A 11 13.96 9.37 0.31
C THR A 11 14.27 10.68 1.06
N LEU A 12 15.42 10.74 1.73
CA LEU A 12 15.84 11.92 2.50
C LEU A 12 16.01 13.18 1.63
N ASP A 13 16.37 12.99 0.35
CA ASP A 13 16.47 14.02 -0.67
C ASP A 13 15.14 14.29 -1.42
N GLY A 14 14.03 13.70 -0.98
CA GLY A 14 12.67 14.06 -1.39
C GLY A 14 12.13 13.31 -2.61
N PHE A 15 12.74 12.21 -3.05
CA PHE A 15 12.25 11.41 -4.18
C PHE A 15 11.30 10.29 -3.75
N CYS A 16 10.28 10.04 -4.56
CA CYS A 16 9.39 8.90 -4.43
C CYS A 16 9.78 7.84 -5.47
N ASP A 17 10.24 6.67 -5.02
CA ASP A 17 10.71 5.61 -5.92
C ASP A 17 10.32 4.22 -5.37
N HIS A 18 9.62 3.45 -6.19
CA HIS A 18 9.13 2.11 -5.85
C HIS A 18 10.22 1.04 -5.74
N THR A 19 11.45 1.31 -6.21
CA THR A 19 12.56 0.34 -6.13
C THR A 19 13.58 0.65 -5.03
N LYS A 20 13.51 1.83 -4.41
CA LYS A 20 14.48 2.28 -3.41
C LYS A 20 14.06 2.00 -1.97
N PHE A 21 12.78 1.72 -1.77
CA PHE A 21 12.21 1.50 -0.44
C PHE A 21 11.97 0.01 -0.20
N ASN A 22 12.50 -0.50 0.92
CA ASN A 22 12.25 -1.86 1.39
C ASN A 22 11.73 -1.79 2.84
N PRO A 23 10.40 -1.84 3.06
CA PRO A 23 9.82 -1.69 4.38
C PRO A 23 10.20 -2.85 5.30
N ASP A 24 10.48 -2.54 6.56
CA ASP A 24 10.57 -3.51 7.65
C ASP A 24 9.18 -3.85 8.22
N GLU A 25 9.15 -4.74 9.21
CA GLU A 25 7.89 -5.21 9.81
C GLU A 25 7.09 -4.08 10.47
N GLU A 26 7.75 -3.16 11.17
CA GLU A 26 7.12 -2.01 11.80
C GLU A 26 6.46 -1.10 10.75
N THR A 27 7.20 -0.79 9.68
CA THR A 27 6.66 0.06 8.61
C THR A 27 5.50 -0.61 7.90
N MET A 28 5.58 -1.92 7.65
CA MET A 28 4.47 -2.69 7.08
C MET A 28 3.24 -2.69 7.98
N ALA A 29 3.41 -2.82 9.30
CA ALA A 29 2.31 -2.76 10.26
C ALA A 29 1.63 -1.39 10.27
N TYR A 30 2.41 -0.31 10.23
CA TYR A 30 1.88 1.06 10.14
C TYR A 30 1.01 1.26 8.89
N PHE A 31 1.52 0.94 7.70
CA PHE A 31 0.76 1.09 6.45
C PHE A 31 -0.45 0.18 6.39
N THR A 32 -0.37 -1.01 7.00
CA THR A 32 -1.52 -1.92 7.11
C THR A 32 -2.63 -1.30 7.95
N GLN A 33 -2.30 -0.72 9.12
CA GLN A 33 -3.29 -0.06 9.96
C GLN A 33 -3.92 1.14 9.26
N LEU A 34 -3.09 2.00 8.64
CA LEU A 34 -3.55 3.15 7.87
C LEU A 34 -4.52 2.75 6.75
N THR A 35 -4.21 1.65 6.05
CA THR A 35 -5.04 1.12 4.95
C THR A 35 -6.36 0.56 5.47
N ARG A 36 -6.40 -0.09 6.64
CA ARG A 36 -7.64 -0.61 7.23
C ARG A 36 -8.62 0.47 7.65
N ASP A 37 -8.11 1.61 8.09
CA ASP A 37 -8.94 2.72 8.55
C ASP A 37 -9.50 3.56 7.38
N ALA A 38 -9.10 3.26 6.14
CA ALA A 38 -9.55 3.93 4.93
C ALA A 38 -10.62 3.12 4.17
N ASP A 39 -11.71 3.78 3.78
CA ASP A 39 -12.79 3.18 2.96
C ASP A 39 -12.48 3.20 1.44
N THR A 40 -11.63 4.14 1.01
CA THR A 40 -11.42 4.46 -0.42
C THR A 40 -9.96 4.81 -0.69
N PHE A 41 -9.38 4.20 -1.73
CA PHE A 41 -8.04 4.53 -2.22
C PHE A 41 -8.11 5.28 -3.55
N VAL A 42 -7.33 6.36 -3.66
CA VAL A 42 -7.21 7.14 -4.89
C VAL A 42 -5.76 7.08 -5.36
N TYR A 43 -5.54 6.46 -6.52
CA TYR A 43 -4.22 6.33 -7.13
C TYR A 43 -4.16 6.99 -8.49
N GLY A 44 -3.03 7.62 -8.80
CA GLY A 44 -2.70 8.00 -10.17
C GLY A 44 -2.46 6.77 -11.05
N ARG A 45 -2.62 6.92 -12.37
CA ARG A 45 -2.47 5.84 -13.36
C ARG A 45 -1.18 5.03 -13.19
N LYS A 46 -0.04 5.70 -12.97
CA LYS A 46 1.27 5.03 -12.85
C LYS A 46 1.37 4.20 -11.59
N THR A 47 0.96 4.73 -10.44
CA THR A 47 0.90 3.97 -9.18
C THR A 47 -0.02 2.76 -9.30
N TYR A 48 -1.20 2.93 -9.92
CA TYR A 48 -2.12 1.82 -10.15
C TYR A 48 -1.48 0.69 -10.99
N GLN A 49 -0.79 1.04 -12.09
CA GLN A 49 -0.09 0.07 -12.94
C GLN A 49 1.05 -0.68 -12.22
N LEU A 50 1.70 -0.05 -11.24
CA LEU A 50 2.73 -0.71 -10.43
C LEU A 50 2.13 -1.70 -9.42
N MET A 51 0.96 -1.40 -8.87
CA MET A 51 0.32 -2.23 -7.84
C MET A 51 -0.44 -3.43 -8.41
N VAL A 52 -1.18 -3.21 -9.51
CA VAL A 52 -2.10 -4.22 -10.08
C VAL A 52 -1.43 -5.55 -10.44
N PRO A 53 -0.22 -5.63 -11.01
CA PRO A 53 0.39 -6.92 -11.36
C PRO A 53 0.64 -7.84 -10.15
N TYR A 54 0.87 -7.26 -8.97
CA TYR A 54 1.15 -8.04 -7.76
C TYR A 54 -0.12 -8.59 -7.10
N TRP A 55 -1.26 -7.94 -7.27
CA TRP A 55 -2.50 -8.31 -6.59
C TRP A 55 -3.10 -9.66 -7.03
N PRO A 56 -3.15 -10.03 -8.33
CA PRO A 56 -3.67 -11.32 -8.76
C PRO A 56 -2.94 -12.52 -8.17
N ASP A 57 -1.63 -12.45 -7.99
CA ASP A 57 -0.84 -13.56 -7.45
C ASP A 57 -0.95 -13.61 -5.93
N VAL A 58 -0.96 -12.45 -5.27
CA VAL A 58 -1.33 -12.32 -3.86
C VAL A 58 -2.73 -12.93 -3.61
N LEU A 59 -3.69 -12.70 -4.50
CA LEU A 59 -5.07 -13.24 -4.46
C LEU A 59 -5.16 -14.75 -4.57
N LYS A 60 -4.22 -15.38 -5.28
CA LYS A 60 -4.17 -16.84 -5.44
C LYS A 60 -3.53 -17.53 -4.24
N ASP A 61 -2.47 -16.95 -3.69
CA ASP A 61 -1.69 -17.66 -2.68
C ASP A 61 -2.26 -17.53 -1.26
N HIS A 62 -3.26 -16.68 -1.01
CA HIS A 62 -3.82 -16.41 0.33
C HIS A 62 -2.79 -16.01 1.42
N THR A 63 -1.53 -15.85 1.04
CA THR A 63 -0.35 -15.56 1.89
C THR A 63 -0.03 -14.09 1.91
N GLY A 64 -0.52 -13.30 0.96
CA GLY A 64 -0.32 -11.87 0.97
C GLY A 64 -1.02 -11.25 2.17
N ILE A 65 -0.24 -10.59 3.03
CA ILE A 65 -0.68 -9.88 4.23
C ILE A 65 -1.86 -8.96 3.91
N VAL A 66 -1.89 -8.37 2.71
CA VAL A 66 -2.96 -7.51 2.22
C VAL A 66 -4.34 -8.21 2.17
N LEU A 67 -4.40 -9.52 1.94
CA LEU A 67 -5.68 -10.24 1.74
C LEU A 67 -6.21 -11.00 2.94
N ARG A 68 -5.35 -11.38 3.88
CA ARG A 68 -5.82 -11.89 5.17
C ARG A 68 -6.72 -10.89 5.89
N TYR A 69 -6.67 -9.62 5.48
CA TYR A 69 -7.25 -8.50 6.19
C TYR A 69 -8.29 -7.69 5.40
N LEU A 70 -8.48 -7.95 4.10
CA LEU A 70 -9.57 -7.37 3.29
C LEU A 70 -10.82 -8.27 3.22
N LYS A 71 -10.79 -9.45 3.84
CA LYS A 71 -11.93 -10.40 3.92
C LYS A 71 -12.53 -10.52 5.33
N GLN A 72 -12.16 -9.63 6.26
CA GLN A 72 -12.87 -9.42 7.53
C GLN A 72 -13.67 -8.13 7.41
#